data_AF-A0A1Q6DU46-F1
#
_entry.id   AF-A0A1Q6DU46-F1
#
_cell.length_a   1.000
_cell.length_b   1.000
_cell.length_c   1.000
_cell.angle_alpha   90.00
_cell.angle_beta   90.00
_cell.angle_gamma   90.00
#
_symmetry.space_group_name_H-M   'P 1'
#
loop_
_entity.id
_entity.type
_entity.pdbx_description
1 polymer ?
#
loop_
_entity_poly.entity_id
_entity_poly.type
_entity_poly.pdbx_seq_one_letter_code
_entity_poly.pdbx_strand_id
1 'polypeptide(L)'
;MPAKYVHLSGRDIDKSYKQLHGVVEEEEKESELTPIECPRCDNTNPHDAKLCSYCGQPFDHETAIEIEEGEEKAREAASMETIQETMKELQKTIQKQQEEIQELQNNQ
;
A
#
# COMPACT_ATOMS: atom_id res chain seq x y z
N MET A 1 36.86 23.70 -15.22
CA MET A 1 37.32 22.43 -14.63
C MET A 1 36.40 22.12 -13.46
N PRO A 2 35.61 21.03 -13.46
CA PRO A 2 34.68 20.79 -12.36
C PRO A 2 35.45 20.36 -11.10
N ALA A 3 35.21 21.03 -9.98
CA ALA A 3 35.75 20.64 -8.68
C ALA A 3 34.88 19.49 -8.12
N LYS A 4 35.46 18.30 -7.96
CA LYS A 4 34.82 17.21 -7.21
C LYS A 4 34.84 17.60 -5.74
N TYR A 5 33.70 17.99 -5.18
CA TYR A 5 33.57 18.25 -3.75
C TYR A 5 33.54 16.90 -3.03
N VAL A 6 34.64 16.56 -2.36
CA VAL A 6 34.74 15.36 -1.52
C VAL A 6 34.63 15.81 -0.08
N HIS A 7 33.53 15.45 0.58
CA HIS A 7 33.31 15.70 2.00
C HIS A 7 33.68 14.45 2.81
N LEU A 8 34.97 14.10 2.82
CA LEU A 8 35.49 13.11 3.75
C LEU A 8 35.99 13.85 4.99
N SER A 9 35.48 13.51 6.17
CA SER A 9 36.04 14.02 7.41
C SER A 9 37.27 13.18 7.79
N GLY A 10 38.23 13.76 8.52
CA GLY A 10 39.41 13.01 8.97
C GLY A 10 39.06 11.74 9.76
N ARG A 11 37.90 11.76 10.45
CA ARG A 11 37.36 10.58 11.17
C ARG A 11 36.99 9.44 10.24
N ASP A 12 36.50 9.74 9.04
CA ASP A 12 36.13 8.72 8.05
C ASP A 12 37.37 8.01 7.52
N ILE A 13 38.45 8.77 7.30
CA ILE A 13 39.75 8.24 6.85
C ILE A 13 40.36 7.35 7.94
N ASP A 14 40.40 7.82 9.18
CA ASP A 14 40.94 7.05 10.31
C ASP A 14 40.18 5.75 10.55
N LYS A 15 38.86 5.76 10.37
CA LYS A 15 38.01 4.57 10.48
C LYS A 15 38.35 3.56 9.38
N SER A 16 38.40 3.98 8.11
CA SER A 16 38.76 3.10 7.00
C SER A 16 40.19 2.55 7.11
N TYR A 17 41.13 3.36 7.58
CA TYR A 17 42.51 2.92 7.82
C TYR A 17 42.58 1.83 8.90
N LYS A 18 41.83 1.99 10.00
CA LYS A 18 41.73 0.97 11.06
C LYS A 18 41.08 -0.32 10.59
N GLN A 19 40.05 -0.24 9.74
CA GLN A 19 39.40 -1.41 9.13
C GLN A 19 40.38 -2.20 8.26
N LEU A 20 41.14 -1.52 7.39
CA LEU A 20 42.17 -2.15 6.54
C LEU A 20 43.23 -2.91 7.35
N HIS A 21 43.53 -2.44 8.56
CA HIS A 21 44.48 -3.09 9.47
C HIS A 21 43.82 -4.07 10.46
N GLY A 22 42.52 -4.37 10.31
CA GLY A 22 41.80 -5.32 11.17
C GLY A 22 41.65 -4.85 12.62
N VAL A 23 41.79 -3.55 12.88
CA VAL A 23 41.67 -2.94 14.22
C VAL A 23 40.21 -2.67 14.58
N VAL A 24 39.34 -2.55 13.57
CA VAL A 24 37.88 -2.34 13.71
C VAL A 24 37.18 -3.25 12.71
N GLU A 25 36.15 -3.98 13.14
CA GLU A 25 35.31 -4.79 12.26
C GLU A 25 34.41 -3.90 11.39
N GLU A 26 34.15 -4.33 10.16
CA GLU A 26 33.11 -3.72 9.32
C GLU A 26 31.74 -4.07 9.91
N GLU A 27 31.20 -3.16 10.73
CA GLU A 27 29.76 -3.14 10.98
C GLU A 27 29.06 -2.63 9.71
N GLU A 28 28.68 -3.55 8.83
CA GLU A 28 27.67 -3.27 7.82
C GLU A 28 26.35 -2.99 8.54
N LYS A 29 26.09 -1.72 8.83
CA LYS A 29 24.76 -1.29 9.24
C LYS A 29 23.89 -1.39 8.00
N GLU A 30 23.11 -2.47 7.90
CA GLU A 30 22.01 -2.54 6.95
C GLU A 30 21.18 -1.27 7.09
N SER A 31 20.99 -0.58 5.97
CA SER A 31 20.15 0.61 5.94
C SER A 31 18.74 0.21 6.34
N GLU A 32 18.06 1.05 7.14
CA GLU A 32 16.62 0.89 7.43
C GLU A 32 15.75 0.96 6.15
N LEU A 33 16.31 1.32 5.00
CA LEU A 33 15.63 1.39 3.71
C LEU A 33 16.10 0.28 2.76
N THR A 34 16.58 -0.84 3.32
CA THR A 34 16.96 -2.01 2.54
C THR A 34 15.74 -2.59 1.83
N PRO A 35 15.81 -2.79 0.50
CA PRO A 35 14.74 -3.46 -0.24
C PRO A 35 14.48 -4.87 0.31
N ILE A 36 13.24 -5.32 0.26
CA ILE A 36 12.83 -6.65 0.69
C ILE A 36 12.69 -7.59 -0.51
N GLU A 37 13.13 -8.83 -0.36
CA GLU A 37 12.97 -9.88 -1.38
C GLU A 37 11.70 -10.69 -1.14
N CYS A 38 10.94 -10.95 -2.21
CA CYS A 38 9.71 -11.74 -2.11
C CYS A 38 10.03 -13.22 -1.91
N PRO A 39 9.56 -13.87 -0.81
CA PRO A 39 9.85 -15.28 -0.53
C PRO A 39 9.14 -16.26 -1.49
N ARG A 40 8.27 -15.75 -2.37
CA ARG A 40 7.47 -16.56 -3.32
C ARG A 40 8.02 -16.53 -4.74
N CYS A 41 8.51 -15.39 -5.19
CA CYS A 41 8.87 -15.15 -6.60
C CYS A 41 10.21 -14.43 -6.77
N ASP A 42 10.93 -14.20 -5.68
CA ASP A 42 12.26 -13.58 -5.62
C ASP A 42 12.35 -12.16 -6.20
N ASN A 43 11.22 -11.50 -6.45
CA ASN A 43 11.21 -10.10 -6.87
C ASN A 43 11.64 -9.19 -5.72
N THR A 44 12.50 -8.21 -6.01
CA THR A 44 12.90 -7.15 -5.06
C THR A 44 11.82 -6.07 -4.98
N ASN A 45 11.43 -5.69 -3.78
CA ASN A 45 10.41 -4.68 -3.52
C ASN A 45 10.94 -3.58 -2.57
N PRO A 46 10.36 -2.38 -2.57
CA PRO A 46 10.66 -1.34 -1.59
C PRO A 46 10.53 -1.84 -0.14
N HIS A 47 11.31 -1.28 0.78
CA HIS A 47 11.27 -1.62 2.21
C HIS A 47 9.86 -1.52 2.82
N ASP A 48 9.06 -0.55 2.37
CA ASP A 48 7.72 -0.24 2.86
C ASP A 48 6.60 -0.94 2.08
N ALA A 49 6.94 -1.89 1.20
CA ALA A 49 5.95 -2.61 0.41
C ALA A 49 5.14 -3.59 1.28
N LYS A 50 3.80 -3.42 1.27
CA LYS A 50 2.87 -4.39 1.88
C LYS A 50 2.66 -5.66 1.03
N LEU A 51 2.76 -5.51 -0.29
CA LEU A 51 2.52 -6.56 -1.28
C LEU A 51 3.67 -6.64 -2.27
N CYS A 52 3.92 -7.85 -2.77
CA CYS A 52 4.83 -8.03 -3.88
C CYS A 52 4.26 -7.39 -5.15
N SER A 53 5.01 -6.46 -5.74
CA SER A 53 4.64 -5.77 -6.99
C SER A 53 4.53 -6.70 -8.21
N TYR A 54 5.13 -7.89 -8.15
CA TYR A 54 5.12 -8.87 -9.24
C TYR A 54 4.06 -9.95 -9.06
N CYS A 55 4.02 -10.62 -7.90
CA CYS A 55 3.14 -11.79 -7.68
C CYS A 55 1.95 -11.55 -6.75
N GLY A 56 1.85 -10.37 -6.13
CA GLY A 56 0.74 -10.01 -5.23
C GLY A 56 0.79 -10.63 -3.84
N GLN A 57 1.86 -11.35 -3.47
CA GLN A 57 1.99 -11.95 -2.14
C GLN A 57 2.09 -10.87 -1.04
N PRO A 58 1.28 -10.93 0.03
CA PRO A 58 1.47 -10.12 1.25
C PRO A 58 2.77 -10.47 1.95
N PHE A 59 3.47 -9.45 2.43
CA PHE A 59 4.70 -9.62 3.21
C PHE A 59 4.44 -9.85 4.71
N ASP A 60 3.28 -9.42 5.18
CA ASP A 60 2.85 -9.56 6.58
C ASP A 60 1.42 -10.13 6.67
N HIS A 61 1.11 -10.68 7.85
CA HIS A 61 -0.17 -11.33 8.10
C HIS A 61 -1.33 -10.33 8.22
N GLU A 62 -1.07 -9.09 8.67
CA GLU A 62 -2.13 -8.08 8.81
C GLU A 62 -2.66 -7.68 7.43
N THR A 63 -1.76 -7.41 6.48
CA THR A 63 -2.10 -7.14 5.07
C THR A 63 -2.89 -8.31 4.46
N ALA A 64 -2.56 -9.57 4.80
CA ALA A 64 -3.32 -10.71 4.30
C ALA A 64 -4.77 -10.72 4.81
N ILE A 65 -4.98 -10.46 6.11
CA ILE A 65 -6.32 -10.34 6.70
C ILE A 65 -7.09 -9.18 6.07
N GLU A 66 -6.47 -7.99 5.91
CA GLU A 66 -7.12 -6.81 5.32
C GLU A 66 -7.67 -7.11 3.92
N ILE A 67 -6.93 -7.88 3.12
CA ILE A 67 -7.35 -8.30 1.78
C ILE A 67 -8.53 -9.27 1.86
N GLU A 68 -8.44 -10.30 2.71
CA GLU A 68 -9.53 -11.29 2.87
C GLU A 68 -10.84 -10.61 3.35
N GLU A 69 -10.76 -9.72 4.34
CA GLU A 69 -11.92 -8.95 4.80
C GLU A 69 -12.49 -8.04 3.71
N GLY A 70 -11.61 -7.43 2.91
CA GLY A 70 -12.02 -6.59 1.78
C GLY A 70 -12.74 -7.41 0.71
N GLU A 71 -12.25 -8.60 0.39
CA GLU A 71 -12.86 -9.53 -0.55
C GLU A 71 -14.21 -10.05 -0.05
N GLU A 72 -14.33 -10.36 1.24
CA GLU A 72 -15.59 -10.77 1.85
C GLU A 72 -16.64 -9.67 1.77
N LYS A 73 -16.30 -8.44 2.19
CA LYS A 73 -17.20 -7.28 2.09
C LYS A 73 -17.62 -7.00 0.65
N ALA A 74 -16.68 -7.11 -0.31
CA ALA A 74 -16.97 -6.93 -1.72
C ALA A 74 -17.93 -8.02 -2.25
N ARG A 75 -17.74 -9.28 -1.82
CA ARG A 75 -18.63 -10.39 -2.17
C ARG A 75 -20.02 -10.21 -1.59
N GLU A 76 -20.13 -9.80 -0.33
CA GLU A 76 -21.41 -9.50 0.32
C GLU A 76 -22.13 -8.35 -0.39
N ALA A 77 -21.42 -7.26 -0.70
CA ALA A 77 -21.97 -6.13 -1.44
C ALA A 77 -22.44 -6.52 -2.85
N ALA A 78 -21.75 -7.46 -3.50
CA ALA A 78 -22.12 -7.99 -4.81
C ALA A 78 -23.15 -9.13 -4.75
N SER A 79 -23.63 -9.50 -3.56
CA SER A 79 -24.64 -10.56 -3.43
C SER A 79 -25.96 -10.14 -4.09
N MET A 80 -26.67 -11.11 -4.68
CA MET A 80 -27.96 -10.81 -5.32
C MET A 80 -28.99 -10.30 -4.31
N GLU A 81 -28.89 -10.70 -3.05
CA GLU A 81 -29.78 -10.29 -1.97
C GLU A 81 -29.60 -8.80 -1.62
N THR A 82 -28.36 -8.37 -1.38
CA THR A 82 -28.05 -6.94 -1.14
C THR A 82 -28.38 -6.07 -2.35
N ILE A 83 -28.14 -6.56 -3.58
CA ILE A 83 -28.53 -5.87 -4.81
C ILE A 83 -30.06 -5.73 -4.90
N GLN A 84 -30.83 -6.77 -4.58
CA GLN A 84 -32.29 -6.71 -4.61
C GLN A 84 -32.85 -5.73 -3.57
N GLU A 85 -32.29 -5.74 -2.35
CA GLU A 85 -32.69 -4.82 -1.28
C GLU A 85 -32.41 -3.36 -1.66
N THR A 86 -31.19 -3.07 -2.09
CA THR A 86 -30.78 -1.71 -2.53
C THR A 86 -31.59 -1.23 -3.73
N MET A 87 -31.90 -2.11 -4.70
CA MET A 87 -32.76 -1.77 -5.83
C MET A 87 -34.19 -1.46 -5.41
N LYS A 88 -34.74 -2.20 -4.45
CA LYS A 88 -36.09 -1.96 -3.92
C LYS A 88 -36.17 -0.64 -3.15
N GLU A 89 -35.14 -0.31 -2.38
CA GLU A 89 -35.04 0.99 -1.72
C GLU A 89 -34.94 2.11 -2.74
N LEU A 90 -34.06 1.97 -3.74
CA LEU A 90 -33.89 2.95 -4.82
C LEU A 90 -35.21 3.19 -5.58
N GLN A 91 -35.97 2.12 -5.88
CA GLN A 91 -37.29 2.24 -6.51
C GLN A 91 -38.26 3.08 -5.66
N LYS A 92 -38.30 2.86 -4.35
CA LYS A 92 -39.14 3.67 -3.45
C LYS A 92 -38.71 5.13 -3.43
N THR A 93 -37.40 5.39 -3.41
CA THR A 93 -36.88 6.77 -3.42
C THR A 93 -37.23 7.48 -4.72
N ILE A 94 -37.06 6.81 -5.86
CA ILE A 94 -37.43 7.34 -7.18
C ILE A 94 -38.93 7.63 -7.23
N GLN A 95 -39.77 6.71 -6.73
CA GLN A 95 -41.22 6.91 -6.74
C GLN A 95 -41.64 8.12 -5.91
N LYS A 96 -41.07 8.29 -4.72
CA LYS A 96 -41.32 9.46 -3.88
C LYS A 96 -40.87 10.77 -4.56
N GLN A 97 -39.70 10.77 -5.19
CA GLN A 97 -39.22 11.92 -5.97
C GLN A 97 -40.14 12.24 -7.14
N GLN A 98 -40.69 11.23 -7.81
CA GLN A 98 -41.65 11.42 -8.90
C GLN A 98 -42.94 12.08 -8.40
N GLU A 99 -43.45 11.68 -7.24
CA GLU A 99 -44.61 12.29 -6.60
C GLU A 99 -44.34 13.77 -6.25
N GLU A 100 -43.21 14.07 -5.63
CA GLU A 100 -42.79 15.45 -5.30
C GLU A 100 -42.65 16.33 -6.56
N ILE A 101 -42.08 15.79 -7.65
CA ILE A 101 -41.98 16.50 -8.93
C ILE A 101 -43.37 16.77 -9.53
N GLN A 102 -44.29 15.80 -9.46
CA GLN A 102 -45.66 15.96 -9.95
C GLN A 102 -46.43 17.04 -9.17
N GLU A 103 -46.27 17.10 -7.85
CA GLU A 103 -46.87 18.14 -7.02
C GLU A 103 -46.34 19.55 -7.35
N LEU A 104 -45.05 19.68 -7.65
CA LEU A 104 -44.46 20.94 -8.10
C LEU A 104 -44.96 21.36 -9.49
N GLN A 105 -45.16 20.40 -10.40
CA GLN A 105 -45.69 20.66 -11.75
C GLN A 105 -47.17 21.06 -11.74
N ASN A 106 -47.97 20.55 -10.79
CA ASN A 106 -49.40 20.86 -10.68
C ASN A 106 -49.71 22.18 -9.95
N ASN A 107 -48.71 22.79 -9.30
CA ASN A 107 -48.82 24.07 -8.59
C ASN A 107 -48.28 25.28 -9.41
N GLN A 108 -48.01 25.10 -10.70
CA GLN A 108 -47.72 26.16 -11.70
C GLN A 108 -48.89 26.32 -12.67
#